data_AF-A0ABD6VMB9-F1
#
_entry.id   AF-A0ABD6VMB9-F1
#
_cell.length_a   1.000
_cell.length_b   1.000
_cell.length_c   1.000
_cell.angle_alpha   90.00
_cell.angle_beta   90.00
_cell.angle_gamma   90.00
#
_symmetry.space_group_name_H-M   'P 1'
#
loop_
_entity.id
_entity.type
_entity.pdbx_description
1 polymer ?
#
loop_
_entity_poly.entity_id
_entity_poly.type
_entity_poly.pdbx_seq_one_letter_code
_entity_poly.pdbx_strand_id
1 'polypeptide(L)'
;MKPTANFRAFPHESQGTSYDIMFVNVDVPSNELWEAATSRLEAVRRLNDEIAMINSKNASQSPLALVNSILLSDAMAMIDLIGDRLNKSDK
;
A
#
# COMPACT_ATOMS: atom_id res chain seq x y z
N MET A 1 -5.69 4.23 -30.78
CA MET A 1 -5.63 3.08 -29.85
C MET A 1 -5.45 3.65 -28.45
N LYS A 2 -6.33 3.37 -27.49
CA LYS A 2 -6.03 3.73 -26.08
C LYS A 2 -4.79 2.92 -25.68
N PRO A 3 -3.76 3.53 -25.05
CA PRO A 3 -2.65 2.74 -24.53
C PRO A 3 -3.21 1.67 -23.60
N THR A 4 -2.84 0.42 -23.83
CA THR A 4 -3.13 -0.68 -22.90
C THR A 4 -2.40 -0.35 -21.61
N ALA A 5 -3.14 0.02 -20.57
CA ALA A 5 -2.55 0.29 -19.27
C ALA A 5 -1.76 -0.94 -18.81
N ASN A 6 -0.49 -0.75 -18.47
CA ASN A 6 0.32 -1.78 -17.87
C ASN A 6 -0.07 -1.90 -16.40
N PHE A 7 -0.36 -3.11 -15.96
CA PHE A 7 -0.75 -3.40 -14.58
C PHE A 7 0.26 -4.34 -13.93
N ARG A 8 0.58 -4.08 -12.64
CA ARG A 8 1.37 -4.96 -11.79
C ARG A 8 0.50 -5.38 -10.59
N ALA A 9 0.54 -6.65 -10.21
CA ALA A 9 -0.14 -7.12 -9.01
C ALA A 9 0.50 -6.52 -7.75
N PHE A 10 -0.32 -6.20 -6.74
CA PHE A 10 0.17 -5.89 -5.40
C PHE A 10 0.76 -7.14 -4.72
N PRO A 11 1.67 -6.99 -3.73
CA PRO A 11 2.27 -8.10 -3.00
C PRO A 11 1.23 -9.00 -2.33
N HIS A 12 1.58 -10.27 -2.08
CA HIS A 12 0.66 -11.25 -1.50
C HIS A 12 0.08 -10.79 -0.14
N GLU A 13 0.90 -10.12 0.67
CA GLU A 13 0.54 -9.59 1.99
C GLU A 13 -0.55 -8.50 1.92
N SER A 14 -0.68 -7.84 0.76
CA SER A 14 -1.75 -6.89 0.47
C SER A 14 -3.04 -7.60 0.02
N GLN A 15 -2.92 -8.70 -0.74
CA GLN A 15 -4.05 -9.38 -1.39
C GLN A 15 -4.98 -10.10 -0.40
N GLY A 16 -4.43 -10.69 0.66
CA GLY A 16 -5.21 -11.52 1.61
C GLY A 16 -5.85 -12.77 0.98
N THR A 17 -5.39 -13.15 -0.21
CA THR A 17 -5.89 -14.29 -1.01
C THR A 17 -4.76 -14.92 -1.80
N SER A 18 -4.96 -16.15 -2.28
CA SER A 18 -3.99 -16.91 -3.05
C SER A 18 -3.86 -16.49 -4.52
N TYR A 19 -4.71 -15.57 -4.99
CA TYR A 19 -4.73 -15.11 -6.39
C TYR A 19 -4.48 -13.61 -6.48
N ASP A 20 -3.83 -13.18 -7.57
CA ASP A 20 -3.66 -11.76 -7.87
C ASP A 20 -5.00 -11.15 -8.30
N ILE A 21 -5.59 -10.33 -7.42
CA ILE A 21 -6.88 -9.66 -7.67
C ILE A 21 -6.79 -8.13 -7.58
N MET A 22 -5.81 -7.60 -6.86
CA MET A 22 -5.52 -6.17 -6.76
C MET A 22 -4.30 -5.81 -7.60
N PHE A 23 -4.45 -4.79 -8.43
CA PHE A 23 -3.43 -4.35 -9.38
C PHE A 23 -3.24 -2.84 -9.33
N VAL A 24 -2.01 -2.40 -9.56
CA VAL A 24 -1.64 -1.00 -9.73
C VAL A 24 -1.30 -0.72 -11.19
N ASN A 25 -1.83 0.39 -11.72
CA ASN A 25 -1.48 0.89 -13.04
C ASN A 25 -0.05 1.46 -12.98
N VAL A 26 0.91 0.81 -13.64
CA VAL A 26 2.31 1.23 -13.61
C VAL A 26 2.62 2.38 -14.55
N ASP A 27 1.66 2.84 -15.35
CA ASP A 27 1.80 4.00 -16.24
C ASP A 27 1.25 5.30 -15.62
N VAL A 28 0.69 5.23 -14.41
CA VAL A 28 0.16 6.43 -13.72
C VAL A 28 1.30 7.38 -13.31
N PRO A 29 1.12 8.72 -13.33
CA PRO A 29 2.15 9.65 -12.89
C PRO A 29 2.70 9.36 -11.47
N SER A 30 3.99 9.64 -11.24
CA SER A 30 4.64 9.29 -9.95
C SER A 30 4.07 10.07 -8.75
N ASN A 31 3.54 11.28 -8.97
CA ASN A 31 2.85 12.05 -7.94
C ASN A 31 1.55 11.36 -7.49
N GLU A 32 0.80 10.76 -8.43
CA GLU A 32 -0.43 10.00 -8.11
C GLU A 32 -0.11 8.74 -7.29
N LEU A 33 0.98 8.02 -7.63
CA LEU A 33 1.46 6.89 -6.82
C LEU A 33 1.86 7.36 -5.41
N TRP A 34 2.54 8.50 -5.33
CA TRP A 34 3.00 9.07 -4.06
C TRP A 34 1.83 9.50 -3.17
N GLU A 35 0.84 10.19 -3.73
CA GLU A 35 -0.38 10.57 -3.04
C GLU A 35 -1.16 9.34 -2.55
N ALA A 36 -1.28 8.31 -3.38
CA ALA A 36 -1.93 7.06 -2.99
C ALA A 36 -1.17 6.34 -1.87
N ALA A 37 0.16 6.26 -1.93
CA ALA A 37 1.00 5.63 -0.91
C ALA A 37 0.94 6.39 0.42
N THR A 38 1.08 7.72 0.39
CA THR A 38 1.00 8.56 1.59
C THR A 38 -0.38 8.53 2.24
N SER A 39 -1.47 8.45 1.45
CA SER A 39 -2.83 8.24 1.97
C SER A 39 -2.95 6.95 2.81
N ARG A 40 -2.29 5.86 2.38
CA ARG A 40 -2.27 4.58 3.14
C ARG A 40 -1.40 4.65 4.39
N LEU A 41 -0.24 5.29 4.31
CA LEU A 41 0.60 5.56 5.50
C LEU A 41 -0.15 6.41 6.52
N GLU A 42 -0.90 7.42 6.08
CA GLU A 42 -1.73 8.25 6.94
C GLU A 42 -2.88 7.45 7.57
N ALA A 43 -3.50 6.52 6.83
CA ALA A 43 -4.50 5.61 7.38
C ALA A 43 -3.91 4.70 8.48
N VAL A 44 -2.72 4.13 8.26
CA VAL A 44 -1.99 3.36 9.28
C VAL A 44 -1.70 4.22 10.51
N ARG A 45 -1.23 5.46 10.31
CA ARG A 45 -0.96 6.39 11.40
C ARG A 45 -2.20 6.65 12.24
N ARG A 46 -3.33 6.99 11.61
CA ARG A 46 -4.61 7.23 12.30
C ARG A 46 -5.12 6.00 13.04
N LEU A 47 -5.01 4.81 12.43
CA LEU A 47 -5.38 3.56 13.11
C LEU A 47 -4.52 3.33 14.36
N ASN A 48 -3.22 3.59 14.28
CA ASN A 48 -2.33 3.46 15.43
C ASN A 48 -2.63 4.49 16.54
N ASP A 49 -3.02 5.72 16.18
CA ASP A 49 -3.44 6.74 17.14
C ASP A 49 -4.71 6.29 17.91
N GLU A 50 -5.71 5.76 17.19
CA GLU A 50 -6.93 5.22 17.80
C GLU A 50 -6.62 4.01 18.71
N ILE A 51 -5.69 3.14 18.30
CA ILE A 51 -5.23 2.02 19.13
C ILE A 51 -4.56 2.51 20.42
N ALA A 52 -3.71 3.52 20.33
CA ALA A 52 -3.03 4.08 21.49
C ALA A 52 -4.02 4.66 22.51
N MET A 53 -5.18 5.12 22.06
CA MET A 53 -6.28 5.60 22.90
C MET A 53 -7.09 4.46 23.53
N ILE A 54 -7.15 3.28 22.90
CA ILE A 54 -7.87 2.11 23.41
C ILE A 54 -7.07 1.46 24.54
N ASN A 55 -7.24 1.97 25.77
CA ASN A 55 -6.71 1.37 26.99
C ASN A 55 -7.58 0.20 27.47
N SER A 56 -7.69 -0.86 26.66
CA SER A 56 -8.41 -2.07 27.06
C SER A 56 -7.44 -3.25 27.19
N LYS A 57 -7.24 -3.70 28.43
CA LYS A 57 -6.38 -4.85 28.77
C LYS A 57 -6.82 -6.17 28.11
N ASN A 58 -7.96 -6.20 27.43
CA ASN A 58 -8.60 -7.41 26.90
C ASN A 58 -8.95 -7.35 25.40
N ALA A 59 -8.65 -6.25 24.67
CA ALA A 59 -8.90 -6.24 23.23
C ALA A 59 -7.77 -6.93 22.46
N SER A 60 -8.13 -7.90 21.62
CA SER A 60 -7.20 -8.51 20.67
C SER A 60 -6.76 -7.48 19.64
N GLN A 61 -5.45 -7.21 19.59
CA GLN A 61 -4.83 -6.31 18.61
C GLN A 61 -4.56 -7.00 17.26
N SER A 62 -4.85 -8.30 17.14
CA SER A 62 -4.54 -9.11 15.95
C SER A 62 -5.26 -8.63 14.67
N PRO A 63 -6.57 -8.29 14.69
CA PRO A 63 -7.23 -7.74 13.50
C PRO A 63 -6.64 -6.39 13.04
N LEU A 64 -6.20 -5.58 14.00
CA LEU A 64 -5.62 -4.26 13.71
C LEU A 64 -4.21 -4.38 13.15
N ALA A 65 -3.41 -5.31 13.69
CA ALA A 65 -2.11 -5.65 13.12
C ALA A 65 -2.24 -6.15 11.66
N LEU A 66 -3.27 -6.94 11.36
CA LEU A 66 -3.54 -7.42 9.99
C LEU A 66 -3.88 -6.26 9.04
N VAL A 67 -4.76 -5.34 9.44
CA VAL A 67 -5.11 -4.17 8.61
C VAL A 67 -3.89 -3.29 8.39
N ASN A 68 -3.08 -3.06 9.42
CA ASN A 68 -1.84 -2.30 9.31
C ASN A 68 -0.85 -2.97 8.35
N SER A 69 -0.69 -4.29 8.39
CA SER A 69 0.22 -4.99 7.47
C SER A 69 -0.23 -4.88 6.01
N ILE A 70 -1.54 -4.93 5.75
CA ILE A 70 -2.09 -4.78 4.39
C ILE A 70 -1.82 -3.37 3.88
N LEU A 71 -2.21 -2.34 4.64
CA LEU A 71 -2.05 -0.95 4.22
C LEU A 71 -0.57 -0.53 4.08
N LEU A 72 0.31 -1.05 4.95
CA LEU A 72 1.73 -0.82 4.85
C LEU A 72 2.32 -1.52 3.62
N SER A 73 1.92 -2.76 3.35
CA SER A 73 2.34 -3.51 2.15
C SER A 73 1.93 -2.78 0.87
N ASP A 74 0.69 -2.26 0.81
CA ASP A 74 0.22 -1.42 -0.30
C ASP A 74 1.12 -0.20 -0.50
N ALA A 75 1.35 0.56 0.58
CA ALA A 75 2.15 1.78 0.52
C ALA A 75 3.58 1.49 0.04
N MET A 76 4.18 0.41 0.54
CA MET A 76 5.55 0.05 0.19
C MET A 76 5.66 -0.39 -1.27
N ALA A 77 4.71 -1.19 -1.78
CA ALA A 77 4.70 -1.57 -3.18
C ALA A 77 4.62 -0.36 -4.14
N MET A 78 3.86 0.68 -3.76
CA MET A 78 3.78 1.91 -4.54
C MET A 78 5.06 2.75 -4.45
N ILE A 79 5.69 2.82 -3.27
CA ILE A 79 6.98 3.49 -3.08
C ILE A 79 8.08 2.78 -3.87
N ASP A 80 8.09 1.45 -3.87
CA ASP A 80 9.04 0.65 -4.66
C ASP A 80 8.89 0.93 -6.15
N LEU A 81 7.65 1.05 -6.65
CA LEU A 81 7.41 1.43 -8.04
C LEU A 81 7.95 2.82 -8.39
N ILE A 82 7.89 3.78 -7.45
CA ILE A 82 8.51 5.09 -7.63
C ILE A 82 10.04 4.95 -7.65
N GLY A 83 10.62 4.17 -6.72
CA GLY A 83 12.05 3.88 -6.68
C GLY A 83 12.57 3.23 -7.96
N ASP A 84 11.85 2.25 -8.49
CA ASP A 84 12.15 1.57 -9.76
C ASP A 84 12.18 2.56 -10.94
N ARG A 85 11.33 3.60 -10.93
CA ARG A 85 11.30 4.65 -11.97
C ARG A 85 12.48 5.60 -11.86
N LEU A 86 12.86 5.98 -10.64
CA LEU A 86 14.02 6.83 -10.41
C LEU A 86 15.30 6.12 -10.89
N ASN A 87 15.47 4.85 -10.50
CA ASN A 87 16.61 4.03 -10.92
C ASN A 87 16.71 3.79 -12.43
N LYS A 88 15.59 3.88 -13.17
CA LYS A 88 15.56 3.81 -14.64
C LYS A 88 15.86 5.15 -15.30
N SER A 89 15.53 6.27 -14.66
CA SER A 89 15.81 7.61 -15.18
C SER A 89 17.30 7.97 -15.09
N ASP A 90 18.05 7.31 -14.19
CA ASP A 90 19.49 7.48 -14.00
C ASP A 90 20.37 6.66 -14.98
N LYS A 91 19.77 5.88 -15.90
CA LYS A 91 20.46 5.05 -16.90
C LYS A 91 20.17 5.53 -18.32
#